data_AF-A0A9E2IXY9-F1
#
_entry.id   AF-A0A9E2IXY9-F1
#
_cell.length_a   1.000
_cell.length_b   1.000
_cell.length_c   1.000
_cell.angle_alpha   90.00
_cell.angle_beta   90.00
_cell.angle_gamma   90.00
#
_symmetry.space_group_name_H-M   'P 1'
#
loop_
_entity.id
_entity.type
_entity.pdbx_description
1 polymer ?
#
loop_
_entity_poly.entity_id
_entity_poly.type
_entity_poly.pdbx_seq_one_letter_code
_entity_poly.pdbx_strand_id
1 'polypeptide(L)'
;MKAAMAVGAAGATINRQKHVRPHDSPLNRVSPARECCNMIISVQQLPVIGEALEKAGAFDDKTHGQAYYRPVPKACTYLGKA
;
A
#
# COMPACT_ATOMS: atom_id res chain seq x y z
N MET A 1 -6.36 0.40 -4.16
CA MET A 1 -5.68 -0.62 -5.00
C MET A 1 -6.08 -0.63 -6.47
N LYS A 2 -7.37 -0.61 -6.82
CA LYS A 2 -7.81 -0.53 -8.23
C LYS A 2 -7.14 0.61 -9.00
N ALA A 3 -7.02 1.79 -8.37
CA ALA A 3 -6.32 2.95 -8.95
C ALA A 3 -4.84 2.67 -9.26
N ALA A 4 -4.12 1.97 -8.38
CA ALA A 4 -2.70 1.62 -8.60
C ALA A 4 -2.54 0.58 -9.73
N MET A 5 -3.43 -0.41 -9.79
CA MET A 5 -3.42 -1.41 -10.87
C MET A 5 -3.75 -0.78 -12.23
N ALA A 6 -4.67 0.19 -12.27
CA ALA A 6 -5.04 0.91 -13.49
C ALA A 6 -3.87 1.70 -14.11
N VAL A 7 -2.86 2.07 -13.31
CA VAL A 7 -1.66 2.79 -13.77
C VAL A 7 -0.42 1.90 -13.89
N GLY A 8 -0.60 0.57 -13.86
CA GLY A 8 0.45 -0.38 -14.21
C GLY A 8 1.10 -1.12 -13.05
N ALA A 9 0.51 -1.14 -11.85
CA ALA A 9 0.91 -2.10 -10.82
C ALA A 9 0.49 -3.52 -11.24
N ALA A 10 1.46 -4.42 -11.41
CA ALA A 10 1.24 -5.79 -11.91
C ALA A 10 0.43 -6.67 -10.94
N GLY A 11 0.47 -6.37 -9.64
CA GLY A 11 -0.25 -7.10 -8.62
C GLY A 11 0.00 -6.54 -7.22
N ALA A 12 -0.78 -7.03 -6.26
CA ALA A 12 -0.68 -6.62 -4.88
C ALA A 12 -1.00 -7.80 -3.94
N THR A 13 -0.30 -7.86 -2.82
CA THR A 13 -0.66 -8.71 -1.69
C THR A 13 -1.41 -7.88 -0.66
N ILE A 14 -2.65 -8.27 -0.37
CA ILE A 14 -3.52 -7.57 0.57
C ILE A 14 -3.70 -8.44 1.82
N ASN A 15 -3.50 -7.85 3.00
CA ASN A 15 -3.80 -8.51 4.27
C ASN A 15 -4.48 -7.55 5.24
N ARG A 16 -5.20 -8.11 6.23
CA ARG A 16 -5.81 -7.33 7.31
C ARG A 16 -4.89 -7.35 8.51
N GLN A 17 -4.63 -6.18 9.08
CA GLN A 17 -3.73 -6.01 10.21
C GLN A 17 -4.37 -5.12 11.28
N LYS A 18 -3.91 -5.26 12.52
CA LYS A 18 -4.25 -4.35 13.62
C LYS A 18 -3.07 -3.42 13.84
N HIS A 19 -3.29 -2.12 13.67
CA HIS A 19 -2.29 -1.12 13.99
C HIS A 19 -2.23 -0.93 15.51
N VAL A 20 -1.14 -1.40 16.10
CA VAL A 20 -0.88 -1.26 17.54
C VAL A 20 -0.30 0.12 17.79
N ARG A 21 -0.89 0.85 18.73
CA ARG A 21 -0.49 2.21 19.12
C ARG A 21 -0.41 2.31 20.65
N PRO A 22 0.40 3.23 21.20
CA PRO A 22 0.37 3.58 22.60
C PRO A 22 -1.01 4.05 23.07
N HIS A 23 -1.34 3.82 24.34
CA HIS A 23 -2.65 4.16 24.92
C HIS A 23 -2.91 5.68 24.98
N ASP A 24 -1.90 6.51 24.89
CA ASP A 24 -1.97 7.98 24.86
C ASP A 24 -1.96 8.56 23.43
N SER A 25 -2.05 7.71 22.39
CA SER A 25 -2.00 8.17 21.01
C SER A 25 -3.17 9.12 20.67
N PRO A 26 -2.91 10.26 20.00
CA PRO A 26 -3.97 11.15 19.52
C PRO A 26 -4.89 10.48 18.50
N LEU A 27 -4.45 9.35 17.91
CA LEU A 27 -5.20 8.59 16.93
C LEU A 27 -6.02 7.43 17.54
N ASN A 28 -6.17 7.38 18.86
CA ASN A 28 -6.98 6.33 19.53
C ASN A 28 -8.45 6.32 19.13
N ARG A 29 -8.97 7.47 18.67
CA ARG A 29 -10.34 7.56 18.13
C ARG A 29 -10.46 6.93 16.75
N VAL A 30 -9.34 6.73 16.04
CA VAL A 30 -9.30 6.06 14.74
C VAL A 30 -9.21 4.56 14.98
N SER A 31 -10.15 3.81 14.40
CA SER A 31 -10.15 2.35 14.44
C SER A 31 -8.75 1.77 14.21
N PRO A 32 -8.30 0.76 14.97
CA PRO A 32 -6.99 0.14 14.74
C PRO A 32 -6.99 -0.83 13.56
N ALA A 33 -8.16 -1.19 13.02
CA ALA A 33 -8.24 -2.07 11.86
C ALA A 33 -7.60 -1.41 10.64
N ARG A 34 -6.69 -2.13 9.98
CA ARG A 34 -5.99 -1.68 8.77
C ARG A 34 -6.04 -2.77 7.71
N GLU A 35 -6.06 -2.32 6.47
CA GLU A 35 -5.73 -3.15 5.33
C GLU A 35 -4.32 -2.74 4.88
N CYS A 36 -3.39 -3.69 4.88
CA CYS A 36 -2.04 -3.47 4.40
C CYS A 36 -1.90 -4.08 3.01
N CYS A 37 -1.27 -3.30 2.15
CA CYS A 37 -1.29 -3.43 0.71
C CYS A 37 0.15 -3.36 0.21
N ASN A 38 0.75 -4.51 -0.09
CA ASN A 38 2.14 -4.60 -0.51
C ASN A 38 2.24 -4.81 -2.02
N MET A 39 3.04 -3.98 -2.69
CA MET A 39 3.33 -4.08 -4.11
C MET A 39 4.83 -4.07 -4.36
N ILE A 40 5.26 -4.84 -5.35
CA ILE A 40 6.59 -4.73 -5.93
C ILE A 40 6.40 -4.07 -7.29
N ILE A 41 7.00 -2.90 -7.46
CA ILE A 41 6.87 -2.07 -8.66
C ILE A 41 8.26 -1.64 -9.13
N SER A 42 8.36 -1.24 -10.41
CA SER A 42 9.56 -0.57 -10.88
C SER A 42 9.68 0.81 -10.21
N VAL A 43 10.91 1.23 -9.91
CA VAL A 43 11.19 2.54 -9.29
C VAL A 43 10.65 3.69 -10.15
N GLN A 44 10.69 3.53 -11.48
CA GLN A 44 10.17 4.52 -12.43
C GLN A 44 8.65 4.71 -12.32
N GLN A 45 7.92 3.72 -11.81
CA GLN A 45 6.45 3.79 -11.63
C GLN A 45 6.04 4.40 -10.29
N LEU A 46 6.98 4.61 -9.36
CA LEU A 46 6.69 5.12 -8.01
C LEU A 46 5.92 6.45 -8.02
N PRO A 47 6.30 7.47 -8.82
CA PRO A 47 5.58 8.74 -8.83
C PRO A 47 4.13 8.59 -9.30
N VAL A 48 3.93 7.89 -10.43
CA VAL A 48 2.60 7.69 -11.04
C VAL A 48 1.66 6.92 -10.10
N ILE A 49 2.19 5.88 -9.43
CA ILE A 49 1.42 5.10 -8.46
C ILE A 49 1.10 5.91 -7.21
N GLY A 50 2.06 6.71 -6.72
CA GLY A 50 1.85 7.62 -5.60
C GLY A 50 0.71 8.61 -5.87
N GLU A 51 0.75 9.29 -7.00
CA GLU A 51 -0.30 10.22 -7.43
C GLU A 51 -1.66 9.54 -7.59
N ALA A 52 -1.70 8.33 -8.17
CA ALA A 52 -2.94 7.60 -8.34
C ALA A 52 -3.58 7.21 -6.99
N LEU A 53 -2.76 6.87 -5.99
CA LEU A 53 -3.23 6.59 -4.63
C LEU A 53 -3.70 7.85 -3.91
N GLU A 54 -2.98 8.96 -4.07
CA GLU A 54 -3.36 10.25 -3.50
C GLU A 54 -4.69 10.74 -4.08
N LYS A 55 -4.84 10.74 -5.41
CA LYS A 55 -6.09 11.09 -6.11
C LYS A 55 -7.26 10.18 -5.73
N ALA A 56 -6.98 8.94 -5.32
CA ALA A 56 -7.97 8.01 -4.82
C ALA A 56 -8.34 8.22 -3.34
N GLY A 57 -7.76 9.23 -2.67
CA GLY A 57 -8.05 9.56 -1.27
C GLY A 57 -7.31 8.66 -0.27
N ALA A 58 -6.24 7.95 -0.67
CA ALA A 58 -5.57 7.01 0.22
C ALA A 58 -4.94 7.69 1.45
N PHE A 59 -4.60 8.98 1.36
CA PHE A 59 -3.88 9.73 2.39
C PHE A 59 -4.73 10.86 3.01
N ASP A 60 -6.04 10.83 2.82
CA ASP A 60 -6.93 11.86 3.36
C ASP A 60 -7.16 11.70 4.88
N ASP A 61 -7.78 12.72 5.48
CA ASP A 61 -8.10 12.77 6.91
C ASP A 61 -9.13 11.72 7.35
N LYS A 62 -9.77 11.01 6.42
CA LYS A 62 -10.74 9.96 6.73
C LYS A 62 -10.10 8.57 6.72
N THR A 63 -9.20 8.35 5.78
CA THR A 63 -8.57 7.07 5.49
C THR A 63 -7.31 6.89 6.33
N HIS A 64 -6.60 7.99 6.63
CA HIS A 64 -5.36 7.99 7.41
C HIS A 64 -4.36 6.93 6.91
N GLY A 65 -4.27 6.76 5.59
CA GLY A 65 -3.37 5.79 4.99
C GLY A 65 -1.91 6.21 5.16
N GLN A 66 -1.03 5.22 5.14
CA GLN A 66 0.41 5.42 5.22
C GLN A 66 1.07 4.65 4.09
N ALA A 67 2.07 5.25 3.47
CA ALA A 67 2.87 4.61 2.45
C ALA A 67 4.30 4.45 2.95
N TYR A 68 4.84 3.25 2.79
CA TYR A 68 6.24 2.94 3.06
C TYR A 68 6.85 2.39 1.78
N TYR A 69 8.08 2.82 1.49
CA TYR A 69 8.87 2.26 0.40
C TYR A 69 10.07 1.53 0.99
N ARG A 70 10.38 0.38 0.40
CA ARG A 70 11.59 -0.38 0.71
C ARG A 70 12.18 -0.88 -0.60
N PRO A 71 13.50 -0.69 -0.85
CA PRO A 71 14.16 -1.29 -2.00
C PRO A 71 14.03 -2.82 -1.98
N VAL A 72 13.61 -3.40 -3.10
CA VAL A 72 13.56 -4.85 -3.30
C VAL A 72 14.72 -5.23 -4.22
N PRO A 73 15.79 -5.85 -3.70
CA PRO A 73 17.00 -6.10 -4.49
C PRO A 73 16.80 -7.18 -5.57
N LYS A 74 15.82 -8.07 -5.40
CA LYS A 74 15.51 -9.13 -6.36
C LYS A 74 14.02 -9.45 -6.29
N ALA A 75 13.38 -9.54 -7.47
CA ALA A 75 12.02 -10.02 -7.63
C ALA A 75 12.04 -11.19 -8.62
N CYS A 76 11.33 -12.27 -8.28
CA CYS A 76 11.26 -13.48 -9.10
C CYS A 76 9.80 -13.77 -9.45
N THR A 77 9.57 -14.20 -10.68
CA THR A 77 8.28 -14.70 -11.13
C THR A 77 8.34 -16.22 -11.20
N TYR A 78 7.54 -16.90 -10.39
CA TYR A 78 7.42 -18.36 -10.44
C TYR A 78 6.43 -18.73 -11.54
N LEU A 79 6.94 -19.26 -12.65
CA LEU A 79 6.11 -19.80 -13.72
C LEU A 79 5.78 -21.27 -13.38
N GLY A 80 4.52 -21.66 -13.58
CA GLY A 80 4.13 -23.08 -13.47
C GLY A 80 4.86 -23.93 -14.50
N LYS A 81 4.90 -25.26 -14.29
CA LYS A 81 5.32 -26.18 -15.36
C LYS A 81 4.34 -26.02 -16.53
N ALA A 82 4.90 -25.77 -17.72
CA ALA A 82 4.14 -25.74 -18.98
C ALA A 82 3.60 -27.13 -19.32
#